data_AF-A0A1C6ASF6-F1
#
_entry.id   AF-A0A1C6ASF6-F1
#
_cell.length_a   1.000
_cell.length_b   1.000
_cell.length_c   1.000
_cell.angle_alpha   90.00
_cell.angle_beta   90.00
_cell.angle_gamma   90.00
#
_symmetry.space_group_name_H-M   'P 1'
#
loop_
_entity.id
_entity.type
_entity.pdbx_description
1 polymer ?
#
loop_
_entity_poly.entity_id
_entity_poly.type
_entity_poly.pdbx_seq_one_letter_code
_entity_poly.pdbx_strand_id
1 'polypeptide(L)'
;MADQRKRRKRRVFLLSSVLSFLLSVLLTFASYLSGVYVGGLNPAFILDDLNKSGYYESVQKYFYDTAESLTLPSGLPTEVTEGIAPLEYVYQEVQNYVNACFKNQEYSFSLKTMEDKLNANIEAYLEEENLVLTAEQQQNKTDYIKMITDEFVQDAKVPFLHYFVKIKDIGVKVMKIALPALLVLSAACIFLLIRMQRFKHRGVRFITYSTIAATFMSGLPPLIALLNGFYKRINLEPEYFYLFVSTYIERALMCIAIIGAAWCVTTGILLGVIHFLKGRA
;
A
#
# COMPACT_ATOMS: atom_id res chain seq x y z
N MET A 1 -5.53 29.10 54.58
CA MET A 1 -6.05 29.18 53.19
C MET A 1 -4.99 29.12 52.08
N ALA A 2 -3.78 29.70 52.26
CA ALA A 2 -2.73 29.68 51.23
C ALA A 2 -2.21 28.27 50.90
N ASP A 3 -2.08 27.40 51.90
CA ASP A 3 -1.53 26.05 51.72
C ASP A 3 -2.48 25.14 50.92
N GLN A 4 -3.80 25.21 51.17
CA GLN A 4 -4.82 24.50 50.38
C GLN A 4 -4.84 24.95 48.90
N ARG A 5 -4.63 26.25 48.61
CA ARG A 5 -4.52 26.76 47.23
C ARG A 5 -3.25 26.25 46.53
N LYS A 6 -2.11 26.19 47.23
CA LYS A 6 -0.86 25.61 46.69
C LYS A 6 -1.02 24.12 46.39
N ARG A 7 -1.60 23.34 47.31
CA ARG A 7 -1.87 21.89 47.11
C ARG A 7 -2.81 21.63 45.93
N ARG A 8 -3.86 22.46 45.74
CA ARG A 8 -4.76 22.36 44.58
C ARG A 8 -4.05 22.67 43.26
N LYS A 9 -3.24 23.73 43.21
CA LYS A 9 -2.45 24.09 42.00
C LYS A 9 -1.47 22.97 41.63
N ARG A 10 -0.78 22.37 42.61
CA ARG A 10 0.15 21.25 42.38
C ARG A 10 -0.58 20.01 41.85
N ARG A 11 -1.73 19.66 42.41
CA ARG A 11 -2.56 18.54 41.92
C ARG A 11 -3.03 18.75 40.47
N VAL A 12 -3.56 19.93 40.15
CA VAL A 12 -4.02 20.25 38.79
C VAL A 12 -2.87 20.21 37.78
N PHE A 13 -1.68 20.70 38.16
CA PHE A 13 -0.49 20.61 37.32
C PHE A 13 -0.09 19.16 37.05
N LEU A 14 0.04 18.33 38.08
CA LEU A 14 0.40 16.91 37.93
C LEU A 14 -0.59 16.14 37.05
N LEU A 15 -1.90 16.32 37.29
CA LEU A 15 -2.94 15.71 36.47
C LEU A 15 -2.89 16.18 35.01
N SER A 16 -2.60 17.47 34.78
CA SER A 16 -2.47 18.00 33.42
C SER A 16 -1.24 17.45 32.70
N SER A 17 -0.12 17.25 33.42
CA SER A 17 1.06 16.60 32.85
C SER A 17 0.78 15.15 32.46
N VAL A 18 0.08 14.38 33.30
CA VAL A 18 -0.30 12.99 32.99
C VAL A 18 -1.25 12.95 31.79
N LEU A 19 -2.27 13.82 31.76
CA LEU A 19 -3.20 13.91 30.63
C LEU A 19 -2.51 14.35 29.33
N SER A 20 -1.52 15.24 29.43
CA SER A 20 -0.70 15.68 28.28
C SER A 20 0.16 14.53 27.74
N PHE A 21 0.77 13.74 28.63
CA PHE A 21 1.52 12.55 28.24
C PHE A 21 0.60 11.49 27.60
N LEU A 22 -0.56 11.23 28.19
CA LEU A 22 -1.55 10.32 27.61
C LEU A 22 -1.99 10.80 26.23
N LEU A 23 -2.27 12.09 26.08
CA LEU A 23 -2.63 12.69 24.80
C LEU A 23 -1.51 12.54 23.77
N SER A 24 -0.22 12.75 24.12
CA SER A 24 0.87 12.54 23.15
C SER A 24 0.95 11.09 22.68
N VAL A 25 0.74 10.12 23.58
CA VAL A 25 0.71 8.70 23.23
C VAL A 25 -0.44 8.42 22.27
N LEU A 26 -1.66 8.87 22.60
CA LEU A 26 -2.84 8.68 21.76
C LEU A 26 -2.66 9.29 20.35
N LEU A 27 -2.14 10.52 20.26
CA LEU A 27 -1.89 11.19 18.99
C LEU A 27 -0.80 10.47 18.17
N THR A 28 0.24 9.98 18.84
CA THR A 28 1.31 9.20 18.18
C THR A 28 0.75 7.91 17.58
N PHE A 29 0.00 7.13 18.36
CA PHE A 29 -0.64 5.92 17.87
C PHE A 29 -1.61 6.21 16.71
N ALA A 30 -2.45 7.24 16.84
CA ALA A 30 -3.36 7.66 15.78
C ALA A 30 -2.60 8.04 14.50
N SER A 31 -1.41 8.63 14.62
CA SER A 31 -0.57 9.02 13.48
C SER A 31 -0.03 7.81 12.73
N TYR A 32 0.53 6.83 13.45
CA TYR A 32 1.02 5.60 12.84
C TYR A 32 -0.13 4.82 12.18
N LEU A 33 -1.25 4.66 12.87
CA LEU A 33 -2.42 3.97 12.32
C LEU A 33 -2.96 4.67 11.08
N SER A 34 -3.03 6.01 11.09
CA SER A 34 -3.48 6.80 9.93
C SER A 34 -2.49 6.70 8.77
N GLY A 35 -1.17 6.75 9.05
CA GLY A 35 -0.15 6.63 8.01
C GLY A 35 -0.12 5.25 7.36
N VAL A 36 -0.30 4.19 8.15
CA VAL A 36 -0.48 2.83 7.62
C VAL A 36 -1.78 2.71 6.82
N TYR A 37 -2.87 3.31 7.28
CA TYR A 37 -4.16 3.25 6.60
C TYR A 37 -4.18 3.98 5.26
N VAL A 38 -3.66 5.21 5.22
CA VAL A 38 -3.62 6.06 4.01
C VAL A 38 -2.50 5.64 3.05
N GLY A 39 -1.39 5.16 3.59
CA GLY A 39 -0.23 4.72 2.83
C GLY A 39 -0.29 3.23 2.52
N GLY A 40 0.16 2.41 3.46
CA GLY A 40 0.32 0.97 3.23
C GLY A 40 -0.97 0.25 2.80
N LEU A 41 -2.09 0.49 3.45
CA LEU A 41 -3.32 -0.24 3.13
C LEU A 41 -4.08 0.30 1.91
N ASN A 42 -3.48 1.19 1.13
CA ASN A 42 -4.11 1.85 0.00
C ASN A 42 -3.88 1.08 -1.32
N PRO A 43 -4.94 0.49 -1.93
CA PRO A 43 -4.83 -0.24 -3.20
C PRO A 43 -4.27 0.59 -4.35
N ALA A 44 -4.49 1.91 -4.34
CA ALA A 44 -4.01 2.81 -5.39
C ALA A 44 -2.47 2.81 -5.46
N PHE A 45 -1.78 2.60 -4.34
CA PHE A 45 -0.32 2.52 -4.34
C PHE A 45 0.18 1.25 -5.04
N ILE A 46 -0.51 0.12 -4.88
CA ILE A 46 -0.14 -1.10 -5.58
C ILE A 46 -0.33 -0.94 -7.08
N LEU A 47 -1.48 -0.43 -7.52
CA LEU A 47 -1.73 -0.17 -8.94
C LEU A 47 -0.74 0.82 -9.54
N ASP A 48 -0.44 1.91 -8.82
CA ASP A 48 0.52 2.91 -9.28
C ASP A 48 1.96 2.37 -9.32
N ASP A 49 2.34 1.50 -8.38
CA ASP A 49 3.65 0.87 -8.36
C ASP A 49 3.79 -0.14 -9.52
N LEU A 50 2.76 -0.94 -9.81
CA LEU A 50 2.75 -1.83 -10.99
C LEU A 50 2.90 -1.03 -12.30
N ASN A 51 2.25 0.14 -12.40
CA ASN A 51 2.34 1.04 -13.56
C ASN A 51 3.71 1.70 -13.74
N LYS A 52 4.52 1.81 -12.69
CA LYS A 52 5.78 2.57 -12.72
C LYS A 52 7.02 1.69 -12.61
N SER A 53 6.88 0.43 -12.19
CA SER A 53 8.00 -0.48 -11.95
C SER A 53 8.46 -1.27 -13.17
N GLY A 54 7.79 -1.15 -14.31
CA GLY A 54 8.05 -2.00 -15.47
C GLY A 54 7.52 -3.43 -15.30
N TYR A 55 6.54 -3.63 -14.39
CA TYR A 55 6.01 -4.94 -14.05
C TYR A 55 5.36 -5.62 -15.26
N TYR A 56 4.56 -4.89 -16.04
CA TYR A 56 3.84 -5.46 -17.19
C TYR A 56 4.79 -5.92 -18.28
N GLU A 57 5.85 -5.16 -18.53
CA GLU A 57 6.92 -5.50 -19.46
C GLU A 57 7.70 -6.74 -18.98
N SER A 58 7.93 -6.85 -17.67
CA SER A 58 8.59 -8.01 -17.07
C SER A 58 7.74 -9.28 -17.19
N VAL A 59 6.43 -9.19 -16.92
CA VAL A 59 5.46 -10.29 -17.10
C VAL A 59 5.41 -10.71 -18.56
N GLN A 60 5.28 -9.74 -19.48
CA GLN A 60 5.24 -10.02 -20.91
C GLN A 60 6.51 -10.74 -21.37
N LYS A 61 7.69 -10.23 -20.99
CA LYS A 61 8.97 -10.83 -21.35
C LYS A 61 9.09 -12.26 -20.80
N TYR A 62 8.82 -12.45 -19.52
CA TYR A 62 8.90 -13.77 -18.88
C TYR A 62 7.93 -14.77 -19.52
N PHE A 63 6.72 -14.33 -19.87
CA PHE A 63 5.75 -15.14 -20.61
C PHE A 63 6.29 -15.56 -21.98
N TYR A 64 6.86 -14.64 -22.76
CA TYR A 64 7.44 -14.98 -24.07
C TYR A 64 8.63 -15.94 -23.95
N ASP A 65 9.56 -15.70 -23.01
CA ASP A 65 10.69 -16.60 -22.75
C ASP A 65 10.21 -18.03 -22.42
N THR A 66 9.15 -18.14 -21.61
CA THR A 66 8.55 -19.44 -21.25
C THR A 66 7.78 -20.05 -22.42
N ALA A 67 7.00 -19.26 -23.16
CA ALA A 67 6.26 -19.72 -24.33
C ALA A 67 7.18 -20.30 -25.40
N GLU A 68 8.33 -19.66 -25.67
CA GLU A 68 9.35 -20.21 -26.58
C GLU A 68 9.86 -21.57 -26.10
N SER A 69 10.16 -21.69 -24.80
CA SER A 69 10.64 -22.94 -24.20
C SER A 69 9.63 -24.09 -24.26
N LEU A 70 8.34 -23.77 -24.18
CA LEU A 70 7.23 -24.72 -24.32
C LEU A 70 6.93 -25.05 -25.80
N THR A 71 7.28 -24.16 -26.72
CA THR A 71 7.03 -24.32 -28.15
C THR A 71 8.03 -25.25 -28.81
N LEU A 72 9.33 -25.15 -28.48
CA LEU A 72 10.37 -25.97 -29.11
C LEU A 72 10.09 -27.49 -29.06
N PRO A 73 9.67 -28.09 -27.92
CA PRO A 73 9.37 -29.53 -27.86
C PRO A 73 8.14 -29.95 -28.67
N SER A 74 7.27 -29.00 -29.05
CA SER A 74 6.07 -29.28 -29.85
C SER A 74 6.36 -29.46 -31.35
N GLY A 75 7.59 -29.17 -31.79
CA GLY A 75 7.99 -29.21 -33.21
C GLY A 75 7.48 -28.03 -34.04
N LEU A 76 6.90 -27.03 -33.38
CA LEU A 76 6.52 -25.75 -33.99
C LEU A 76 7.68 -24.74 -33.92
N PRO A 77 7.78 -23.84 -34.90
CA PRO A 77 8.73 -22.73 -34.85
C PRO A 77 8.28 -21.71 -33.79
N THR A 78 9.22 -21.06 -33.08
CA THR A 78 8.92 -20.13 -31.98
C THR A 78 8.10 -18.92 -32.42
N GLU A 79 8.20 -18.56 -33.71
CA GLU A 79 7.50 -17.50 -34.40
C GLU A 79 5.97 -17.62 -34.27
N VAL A 80 5.43 -18.83 -34.05
CA VAL A 80 3.98 -19.01 -33.84
C VAL A 80 3.48 -18.31 -32.59
N THR A 81 4.36 -18.06 -31.60
CA THR A 81 4.01 -17.37 -30.36
C THR A 81 4.04 -15.85 -30.49
N GLU A 82 4.60 -15.29 -31.56
CA GLU A 82 4.76 -13.85 -31.70
C GLU A 82 3.43 -13.10 -31.65
N GLY A 83 3.39 -12.04 -30.84
CA GLY A 83 2.24 -11.14 -30.75
C GLY A 83 0.97 -11.72 -30.11
N ILE A 84 1.01 -12.94 -29.54
CA ILE A 84 -0.16 -13.53 -28.87
C ILE A 84 -0.53 -12.83 -27.55
N ALA A 85 0.42 -12.13 -26.92
CA ALA A 85 0.23 -11.34 -25.70
C ALA A 85 0.83 -9.92 -25.87
N PRO A 86 0.20 -9.03 -26.65
CA PRO A 86 0.64 -7.64 -26.75
C PRO A 86 0.64 -6.96 -25.39
N LEU A 87 1.54 -5.99 -25.17
CA LEU A 87 1.71 -5.35 -23.86
C LEU A 87 0.42 -4.72 -23.33
N GLU A 88 -0.40 -4.15 -24.22
CA GLU A 88 -1.72 -3.59 -23.86
C GLU A 88 -2.67 -4.66 -23.31
N TYR A 89 -2.67 -5.86 -23.89
CA TYR A 89 -3.47 -6.97 -23.40
C TYR A 89 -2.99 -7.44 -22.02
N VAL A 90 -1.67 -7.59 -21.83
CA VAL A 90 -1.07 -7.92 -20.52
C VAL A 90 -1.47 -6.88 -19.47
N TYR A 91 -1.37 -5.59 -19.81
CA TYR A 91 -1.77 -4.49 -18.94
C TYR A 91 -3.22 -4.59 -18.49
N GLN A 92 -4.15 -4.74 -19.45
CA GLN A 92 -5.58 -4.82 -19.17
C GLN A 92 -5.92 -6.02 -18.29
N GLU A 93 -5.44 -7.21 -18.63
CA GLU A 93 -5.74 -8.45 -17.91
C GLU A 93 -5.18 -8.42 -16.48
N VAL A 94 -3.91 -8.02 -16.31
CA VAL A 94 -3.29 -7.92 -14.98
C VAL A 94 -3.98 -6.86 -14.13
N GLN A 95 -4.35 -5.70 -14.69
CA GLN A 95 -5.09 -4.68 -13.93
C GLN A 95 -6.48 -5.16 -13.51
N ASN A 96 -7.20 -5.84 -14.40
CA ASN A 96 -8.52 -6.38 -14.08
C ASN A 96 -8.42 -7.45 -12.99
N TYR A 97 -7.45 -8.35 -13.09
CA TYR A 97 -7.13 -9.34 -12.05
C TYR A 97 -6.84 -8.65 -10.70
N VAL A 98 -5.98 -7.63 -10.69
CA VAL A 98 -5.60 -6.91 -9.47
C VAL A 98 -6.81 -6.22 -8.83
N ASN A 99 -7.63 -5.55 -9.65
CA ASN A 99 -8.84 -4.87 -9.20
C ASN A 99 -9.89 -5.84 -8.65
N ALA A 100 -10.08 -6.98 -9.30
CA ALA A 100 -10.98 -8.03 -8.82
C ALA A 100 -10.52 -8.58 -7.46
N CYS A 101 -9.21 -8.83 -7.30
CA CYS A 101 -8.64 -9.23 -6.02
C CYS A 101 -8.94 -8.22 -4.90
N PHE A 102 -8.77 -6.92 -5.15
CA PHE A 102 -9.11 -5.88 -4.15
C PHE A 102 -10.59 -5.80 -3.80
N LYS A 103 -11.48 -6.23 -4.71
CA LYS A 103 -12.92 -6.35 -4.49
C LYS A 103 -13.33 -7.68 -3.88
N ASN A 104 -12.38 -8.58 -3.58
CA ASN A 104 -12.63 -9.97 -3.18
C ASN A 104 -13.52 -10.72 -4.19
N GLN A 105 -13.29 -10.48 -5.48
CA GLN A 105 -13.97 -11.15 -6.58
C GLN A 105 -13.01 -12.12 -7.27
N GLU A 106 -13.55 -13.24 -7.74
CA GLU A 106 -12.81 -14.11 -8.65
C GLU A 106 -12.63 -13.41 -10.00
N TYR A 107 -11.50 -13.67 -10.65
CA TYR A 107 -11.19 -13.15 -11.97
C TYR A 107 -10.86 -14.30 -12.91
N SER A 108 -11.49 -14.28 -14.08
CA SER A 108 -11.21 -15.20 -15.18
C SER A 108 -10.60 -14.39 -16.32
N PHE A 109 -9.42 -14.81 -16.76
CA PHE A 109 -8.67 -14.14 -17.82
C PHE A 109 -9.36 -14.32 -19.17
N SER A 110 -9.35 -13.27 -20.00
CA SER A 110 -9.98 -13.31 -21.33
C SER A 110 -9.05 -13.90 -22.40
N LEU A 111 -8.91 -15.22 -22.41
CA LEU A 111 -7.89 -15.92 -23.22
C LEU A 111 -8.20 -16.00 -24.72
N LYS A 112 -9.45 -15.77 -25.12
CA LYS A 112 -9.91 -16.02 -26.50
C LYS A 112 -9.07 -15.30 -27.57
N THR A 113 -8.67 -14.06 -27.32
CA THR A 113 -7.83 -13.29 -28.26
C THR A 113 -6.47 -13.95 -28.46
N MET A 114 -5.88 -14.47 -27.40
CA MET A 114 -4.60 -15.20 -27.44
C MET A 114 -4.77 -16.55 -28.15
N GLU A 115 -5.83 -17.30 -27.82
CA GLU A 115 -6.18 -18.57 -28.47
C GLU A 115 -6.35 -18.39 -29.99
N ASP A 116 -7.18 -17.43 -30.40
CA ASP A 116 -7.48 -17.15 -31.82
C ASP A 116 -6.19 -16.75 -32.56
N LYS A 117 -5.33 -15.92 -31.95
CA LYS A 117 -4.08 -15.46 -32.56
C LYS A 117 -3.05 -16.57 -32.71
N LEU A 118 -2.85 -17.37 -31.65
CA LEU A 118 -1.94 -18.51 -31.67
C LEU A 118 -2.42 -19.57 -32.68
N ASN A 119 -3.72 -19.84 -32.71
CA ASN A 119 -4.31 -20.77 -33.67
C ASN A 119 -4.06 -20.32 -35.12
N ALA A 120 -4.26 -19.04 -35.42
CA ALA A 120 -4.02 -18.48 -36.74
C ALA A 120 -2.54 -18.52 -37.15
N ASN A 121 -1.62 -18.24 -36.22
CA ASN A 121 -0.18 -18.33 -36.49
C ASN A 121 0.26 -19.78 -36.80
N ILE A 122 -0.27 -20.77 -36.06
CA ILE A 122 -0.01 -22.19 -36.33
C ILE A 122 -0.58 -22.60 -37.70
N GLU A 123 -1.79 -22.17 -38.04
CA GLU A 123 -2.40 -22.47 -39.34
C GLU A 123 -1.59 -21.90 -40.50
N ALA A 124 -1.11 -20.66 -40.38
CA ALA A 124 -0.24 -20.05 -41.37
C ALA A 124 1.06 -20.87 -41.59
N TYR A 125 1.70 -21.32 -40.52
CA TYR A 125 2.88 -22.18 -40.61
C TYR A 125 2.60 -23.52 -41.30
N LEU A 126 1.47 -24.16 -40.96
CA LEU A 126 1.10 -25.44 -41.56
C LEU A 126 0.78 -25.30 -43.06
N GLU A 127 0.14 -24.20 -43.46
CA GLU A 127 -0.12 -23.89 -44.86
C GLU A 127 1.17 -23.63 -45.64
N GLU A 128 2.10 -22.86 -45.07
CA GLU A 128 3.40 -22.55 -45.68
C GLU A 128 4.24 -23.82 -45.91
N GLU A 129 4.27 -24.72 -44.93
CA GLU A 129 5.00 -26.00 -44.99
C GLU A 129 4.20 -27.12 -45.70
N ASN A 130 3.00 -26.84 -46.21
CA ASN A 130 2.10 -27.81 -46.84
C ASN A 130 1.81 -29.05 -45.96
N LEU A 131 1.66 -28.86 -44.66
CA LEU A 131 1.41 -29.91 -43.68
C LEU A 131 -0.10 -30.10 -43.44
N VAL A 132 -0.56 -31.36 -43.50
CA VAL A 132 -1.95 -31.72 -43.15
C VAL A 132 -1.93 -32.49 -41.84
N LEU A 133 -2.63 -31.96 -40.84
CA LEU A 133 -2.71 -32.58 -39.52
C LEU A 133 -3.65 -33.80 -39.53
N THR A 134 -3.24 -34.86 -38.83
CA THR A 134 -4.15 -35.95 -38.44
C THR A 134 -5.08 -35.49 -37.30
N ALA A 135 -6.13 -36.26 -37.02
CA ALA A 135 -7.01 -35.98 -35.89
C ALA A 135 -6.26 -35.93 -34.53
N GLU A 136 -5.23 -36.76 -34.36
CA GLU A 136 -4.39 -36.78 -33.17
C GLU A 136 -3.53 -35.50 -33.08
N GLN A 137 -2.95 -35.06 -34.20
CA GLN A 137 -2.18 -33.82 -34.24
C GLN A 137 -3.05 -32.57 -34.04
N GLN A 138 -4.32 -32.61 -34.46
CA GLN A 138 -5.29 -31.55 -34.17
C GLN A 138 -5.58 -31.45 -32.67
N GLN A 139 -5.67 -32.59 -31.97
CA GLN A 139 -5.80 -32.60 -30.52
C GLN A 139 -4.53 -32.06 -29.84
N ASN A 140 -3.34 -32.49 -30.28
CA ASN A 140 -2.07 -31.99 -29.75
C ASN A 140 -1.92 -30.47 -29.93
N LYS A 141 -2.38 -29.92 -31.06
CA LYS A 141 -2.45 -28.47 -31.30
C LYS A 141 -3.35 -27.78 -30.26
N THR A 142 -4.52 -28.35 -29.99
CA THR A 142 -5.47 -27.82 -29.00
C THR A 142 -4.87 -27.83 -27.58
N ASP A 143 -4.21 -28.93 -27.21
CA ASP A 143 -3.57 -29.09 -25.91
C ASP A 143 -2.38 -28.14 -25.75
N TYR A 144 -1.60 -27.93 -26.81
CA TYR A 144 -0.52 -26.95 -26.85
C TYR A 144 -1.03 -25.51 -26.68
N ILE A 145 -2.08 -25.11 -27.42
CA ILE A 145 -2.69 -23.77 -27.25
C ILE A 145 -3.11 -23.57 -25.81
N LYS A 146 -3.79 -24.57 -25.23
CA LYS A 146 -4.21 -24.52 -23.83
C LYS A 146 -3.03 -24.37 -22.89
N MET A 147 -1.96 -25.15 -23.08
CA MET A 147 -0.73 -25.09 -22.26
C MET A 147 -0.14 -23.67 -22.25
N ILE A 148 -0.01 -23.04 -23.42
CA ILE A 148 0.49 -21.66 -23.53
C ILE A 148 -0.44 -20.67 -22.80
N THR A 149 -1.76 -20.79 -22.98
CA THR A 149 -2.71 -19.89 -22.32
C THR A 149 -2.77 -20.08 -20.80
N ASP A 150 -2.62 -21.32 -20.32
CA ASP A 150 -2.57 -21.63 -18.89
C ASP A 150 -1.29 -21.05 -18.27
N GLU A 151 -0.17 -21.08 -19.00
CA GLU A 151 1.09 -20.45 -18.57
C GLU A 151 0.95 -18.93 -18.45
N PHE A 152 0.31 -18.28 -19.43
CA PHE A 152 0.00 -16.84 -19.33
C PHE A 152 -0.77 -16.50 -18.05
N VAL A 153 -1.77 -17.31 -17.69
CA VAL A 153 -2.56 -17.12 -16.47
C VAL A 153 -1.71 -17.25 -15.21
N GLN A 154 -0.71 -18.13 -15.22
CA GLN A 154 0.20 -18.28 -14.09
C GLN A 154 1.12 -17.06 -13.96
N ASP A 155 1.70 -16.60 -15.07
CA ASP A 155 2.63 -15.48 -15.11
C ASP A 155 1.98 -14.13 -14.82
N ALA A 156 0.75 -13.93 -15.30
CA ALA A 156 -0.02 -12.71 -15.09
C ALA A 156 -0.53 -12.56 -13.65
N LYS A 157 -0.56 -13.62 -12.85
CA LYS A 157 -0.97 -13.54 -11.44
C LYS A 157 0.12 -12.93 -10.58
N VAL A 158 -0.26 -11.90 -9.82
CA VAL A 158 0.60 -11.27 -8.83
C VAL A 158 0.69 -12.16 -7.57
N PRO A 159 1.83 -12.85 -7.28
CA PRO A 159 1.86 -13.97 -6.31
C PRO A 159 1.49 -13.58 -4.87
N PHE A 160 1.77 -12.35 -4.46
CA PHE A 160 1.53 -11.86 -3.09
C PHE A 160 0.19 -11.16 -2.90
N LEU A 161 -0.56 -10.90 -3.98
CA LEU A 161 -1.70 -9.99 -3.93
C LEU A 161 -2.81 -10.50 -3.02
N HIS A 162 -3.11 -11.79 -3.05
CA HIS A 162 -4.13 -12.37 -2.16
C HIS A 162 -3.74 -12.26 -0.68
N TYR A 163 -2.46 -12.38 -0.34
CA TYR A 163 -1.97 -12.17 1.03
C TYR A 163 -2.12 -10.71 1.44
N PHE A 164 -1.75 -9.78 0.55
CA PHE A 164 -1.92 -8.36 0.77
C PHE A 164 -3.39 -8.00 1.01
N VAL A 165 -4.31 -8.47 0.15
CA VAL A 165 -5.75 -8.19 0.28
C VAL A 165 -6.29 -8.68 1.63
N LYS A 166 -5.91 -9.88 2.08
CA LYS A 166 -6.29 -10.42 3.39
C LYS A 166 -5.80 -9.54 4.54
N ILE A 167 -4.52 -9.17 4.54
CA ILE A 167 -3.92 -8.29 5.56
C ILE A 167 -4.60 -6.92 5.55
N LYS A 168 -4.83 -6.36 4.37
CA LYS A 168 -5.54 -5.10 4.18
C LYS A 168 -6.95 -5.16 4.74
N ASP A 169 -7.72 -6.19 4.45
CA ASP A 169 -9.11 -6.28 4.90
C ASP A 169 -9.22 -6.38 6.42
N ILE A 170 -8.34 -7.16 7.05
CA ILE A 170 -8.22 -7.22 8.51
C ILE A 170 -7.80 -5.85 9.06
N GLY A 171 -6.73 -5.28 8.49
CA GLY A 171 -6.19 -3.98 8.89
C GLY A 171 -7.24 -2.88 8.81
N VAL A 172 -7.90 -2.71 7.66
CA VAL A 172 -8.96 -1.72 7.43
C VAL A 172 -10.12 -1.89 8.42
N LYS A 173 -10.56 -3.12 8.71
CA LYS A 173 -11.60 -3.36 9.72
C LYS A 173 -11.17 -2.90 11.11
N VAL A 174 -9.94 -3.23 11.51
CA VAL A 174 -9.38 -2.80 12.80
C VAL A 174 -9.24 -1.27 12.85
N MET A 175 -8.71 -0.65 11.80
CA MET A 175 -8.51 0.81 11.71
C MET A 175 -9.82 1.58 11.80
N LYS A 176 -10.91 1.08 11.20
CA LYS A 176 -12.24 1.68 11.26
C LYS A 176 -12.79 1.78 12.69
N ILE A 177 -12.31 0.97 13.63
CA ILE A 177 -12.71 1.00 15.04
C ILE A 177 -11.66 1.74 15.87
N ALA A 178 -10.38 1.41 15.68
CA ALA A 178 -9.28 1.95 16.46
C ALA A 178 -9.10 3.46 16.27
N LEU A 179 -9.17 3.97 15.03
CA LEU A 179 -8.99 5.40 14.77
C LEU A 179 -10.08 6.27 15.44
N PRO A 180 -11.39 5.99 15.28
CA PRO A 180 -12.41 6.74 16.01
C PRO A 180 -12.26 6.65 17.52
N ALA A 181 -11.93 5.48 18.07
CA ALA A 181 -11.71 5.31 19.51
C ALA A 181 -10.57 6.21 20.02
N LEU A 182 -9.43 6.23 19.32
CA LEU A 182 -8.30 7.11 19.66
C LEU A 182 -8.66 8.59 19.56
N LEU A 183 -9.45 8.99 18.55
CA LEU A 183 -9.91 10.37 18.40
C LEU A 183 -10.85 10.79 19.53
N VAL A 184 -11.79 9.93 19.93
CA VAL A 184 -12.70 10.18 21.06
C VAL A 184 -11.93 10.31 22.37
N LEU A 185 -10.97 9.42 22.64
CA LEU A 185 -10.11 9.49 23.83
C LEU A 185 -9.23 10.76 23.83
N SER A 186 -8.70 11.13 22.67
CA SER A 186 -7.91 12.36 22.51
C SER A 186 -8.76 13.61 22.76
N ALA A 187 -9.99 13.65 22.23
CA ALA A 187 -10.94 14.73 22.46
C ALA A 187 -11.32 14.85 23.94
N ALA A 188 -11.53 13.72 24.63
CA ALA A 188 -11.77 13.70 26.07
C ALA A 188 -10.58 14.28 26.86
N CYS A 189 -9.34 13.91 26.51
CA CYS A 189 -8.14 14.48 27.14
C CYS A 189 -8.04 15.99 26.92
N ILE A 190 -8.25 16.46 25.69
CA ILE A 190 -8.25 17.88 25.32
C ILE A 190 -9.32 18.64 26.13
N PHE A 191 -10.55 18.10 26.20
CA PHE A 191 -11.64 18.70 26.96
C PHE A 191 -11.30 18.84 28.44
N LEU A 192 -10.79 17.77 29.07
CA LEU A 192 -10.38 17.79 30.48
C LEU A 192 -9.24 18.78 30.74
N LEU A 193 -8.22 18.82 29.87
CA LEU A 193 -7.09 19.76 29.97
C LEU A 193 -7.54 21.22 29.94
N ILE A 194 -8.51 21.57 29.10
CA ILE A 194 -9.05 22.93 29.04
C ILE A 194 -9.93 23.20 30.26
N ARG A 195 -10.82 22.26 30.63
CA ARG A 195 -11.84 22.47 31.67
C ARG A 195 -11.25 22.56 33.08
N MET A 196 -10.17 21.84 33.36
CA MET A 196 -9.50 21.84 34.68
C MET A 196 -8.76 23.15 34.99
N GLN A 197 -8.45 23.95 33.96
CA GLN A 197 -7.62 25.15 34.09
C GLN A 197 -8.48 26.40 34.25
N ARG A 198 -8.11 27.27 35.20
CA ARG A 198 -8.78 28.57 35.38
C ARG A 198 -8.62 29.47 34.15
N PHE A 199 -7.47 29.41 33.50
CA PHE A 199 -7.18 30.18 32.29
C PHE A 199 -6.97 29.24 31.11
N LYS A 200 -7.74 29.43 30.03
CA LYS A 200 -7.72 28.55 28.84
C LYS A 200 -6.32 28.39 28.24
N HIS A 201 -5.53 29.46 28.20
CA HIS A 201 -4.14 29.42 27.68
C HIS A 201 -3.24 28.42 28.43
N ARG A 202 -3.52 28.10 29.70
CA ARG A 202 -2.77 27.09 30.45
C ARG A 202 -3.11 25.67 29.99
N GLY A 203 -4.38 25.40 29.68
CA GLY A 203 -4.80 24.12 29.11
C GLY A 203 -4.21 23.91 27.73
N VAL A 204 -4.27 24.95 26.88
CA VAL A 204 -3.69 24.90 25.53
C VAL A 204 -2.18 24.62 25.55
N ARG A 205 -1.41 25.15 26.52
CA ARG A 205 0.01 24.81 26.68
C ARG A 205 0.27 23.31 26.84
N PHE A 206 -0.55 22.61 27.64
CA PHE A 206 -0.41 21.16 27.80
C PHE A 206 -0.77 20.40 26.52
N ILE A 207 -1.73 20.89 25.75
CA ILE A 207 -2.04 20.34 24.42
C ILE A 207 -0.84 20.54 23.47
N THR A 208 -0.21 21.73 23.49
CA THR A 208 0.98 22.02 22.70
C THR A 208 2.16 21.11 23.07
N TYR A 209 2.37 20.81 24.35
CA TYR A 209 3.39 19.84 24.75
C TYR A 209 3.12 18.46 24.17
N SER A 210 1.85 18.04 24.13
CA SER A 210 1.47 16.76 23.53
C SER A 210 1.71 16.72 22.02
N THR A 211 1.41 17.80 21.29
CA THR A 211 1.60 17.88 19.83
C THR A 211 3.08 17.98 19.44
N ILE A 212 3.91 18.65 20.25
CA ILE A 212 5.37 18.64 20.10
C ILE A 212 5.89 17.21 20.24
N ALA A 213 5.50 16.50 21.30
CA ALA A 213 5.90 15.12 21.52
C ALA A 213 5.44 14.22 20.35
N ALA A 214 4.18 14.35 19.91
CA ALA A 214 3.66 13.61 18.77
C ALA A 214 4.43 13.90 17.47
N THR A 215 4.83 15.15 17.23
CA THR A 215 5.67 15.53 16.06
C THR A 215 6.96 14.72 16.04
N PHE A 216 7.69 14.68 17.15
CA PHE A 216 8.96 13.94 17.22
C PHE A 216 8.76 12.43 17.19
N MET A 217 7.77 11.91 17.95
CA MET A 217 7.54 10.46 18.07
C MET A 217 6.96 9.84 16.79
N SER A 218 6.18 10.59 16.01
CA SER A 218 5.65 10.11 14.72
C SER A 218 6.51 10.50 13.53
N GLY A 219 7.19 11.65 13.57
CA GLY A 219 7.96 12.17 12.44
C GLY A 219 9.41 11.69 12.36
N LEU A 220 10.14 11.60 13.49
CA LEU A 220 11.56 11.21 13.44
C LEU A 220 11.80 9.77 13.00
N PRO A 221 11.09 8.75 13.53
CA PRO A 221 11.35 7.37 13.14
C PRO A 221 11.22 7.10 11.63
N PRO A 222 10.14 7.52 10.92
CA PRO A 222 10.07 7.31 9.48
C PRO A 222 11.12 8.11 8.71
N LEU A 223 11.49 9.32 9.17
CA LEU A 223 12.58 10.09 8.53
C LEU A 223 13.92 9.36 8.63
N ILE A 224 14.27 8.83 9.81
CA ILE A 224 15.49 8.03 9.99
C ILE A 224 15.46 6.77 9.11
N ALA A 225 14.32 6.10 9.04
CA ALA A 225 14.13 4.94 8.18
C ALA A 225 14.31 5.27 6.69
N LEU A 226 13.77 6.39 6.23
CA LEU A 226 13.93 6.89 4.86
C LEU A 226 15.39 7.23 4.53
N LEU A 227 16.08 7.92 5.43
CA LEU A 227 17.49 8.29 5.26
C LEU A 227 18.42 7.08 5.24
N ASN A 228 18.17 6.10 6.12
CA ASN A 228 18.98 4.90 6.17
C ASN A 228 18.73 3.97 4.98
N GLY A 229 17.54 4.03 4.36
CA GLY A 229 17.21 3.24 3.17
C GLY A 229 17.23 1.73 3.41
N PHE A 230 16.89 1.26 4.62
CA PHE A 230 16.97 -0.17 4.96
C PHE A 230 16.12 -1.05 4.03
N TYR A 231 15.01 -0.52 3.54
CA TYR A 231 14.09 -1.19 2.62
C TYR A 231 14.69 -1.45 1.23
N LYS A 232 15.76 -0.72 0.86
CA LYS A 232 16.55 -0.94 -0.38
C LYS A 232 17.58 -2.06 -0.24
N ARG A 233 17.71 -2.66 0.94
CA ARG A 233 18.66 -3.76 1.24
C ARG A 233 17.96 -5.08 1.52
N ILE A 234 16.65 -5.15 1.31
CA ILE A 234 15.89 -6.39 1.47
C ILE A 234 16.18 -7.26 0.26
N ASN A 235 16.74 -8.45 0.47
CA ASN A 235 17.04 -9.37 -0.62
C ASN A 235 15.77 -10.17 -0.95
N LEU A 236 15.05 -9.75 -1.98
CA LEU A 236 13.84 -10.42 -2.47
C LEU A 236 14.06 -10.80 -3.93
N GLU A 237 13.90 -12.08 -4.20
CA GLU A 237 13.79 -12.59 -5.56
C GLU A 237 12.33 -12.94 -5.83
N PRO A 238 11.84 -12.73 -7.06
CA PRO A 238 12.49 -12.08 -8.23
C PRO A 238 12.52 -10.54 -8.18
N GLU A 239 13.32 -9.90 -9.05
CA GLU A 239 13.61 -8.45 -9.03
C GLU A 239 12.36 -7.55 -9.07
N TYR A 240 11.36 -7.91 -9.88
CA TYR A 240 10.10 -7.15 -9.96
C TYR A 240 9.39 -7.08 -8.61
N PHE A 241 9.52 -8.13 -7.77
CA PHE A 241 8.93 -8.18 -6.45
C PHE A 241 9.70 -7.30 -5.46
N TYR A 242 11.03 -7.27 -5.55
CA TYR A 242 11.87 -6.34 -4.81
C TYR A 242 11.52 -4.88 -5.11
N LEU A 243 11.41 -4.50 -6.38
CA LEU A 243 11.06 -3.13 -6.80
C LEU A 243 9.70 -2.71 -6.24
N PHE A 244 8.72 -3.60 -6.28
CA PHE A 244 7.41 -3.38 -5.69
C PHE A 244 7.49 -3.16 -4.17
N VAL A 245 8.08 -4.09 -3.41
CA VAL A 245 8.10 -4.04 -1.94
C VAL A 245 8.88 -2.82 -1.44
N SER A 246 10.02 -2.52 -2.06
CA SER A 246 10.88 -1.39 -1.67
C SER A 246 10.15 -0.05 -1.88
N THR A 247 9.53 0.15 -3.04
CA THR A 247 8.75 1.36 -3.37
C THR A 247 7.55 1.52 -2.44
N TYR A 248 6.85 0.41 -2.17
CA TYR A 248 5.70 0.39 -1.29
C TYR A 248 6.06 0.78 0.16
N ILE A 249 7.16 0.23 0.72
CA ILE A 249 7.65 0.59 2.06
C ILE A 249 8.06 2.07 2.10
N GLU A 250 8.78 2.55 1.08
CA GLU A 250 9.20 3.94 0.96
C GLU A 250 8.00 4.89 1.04
N ARG A 251 6.94 4.61 0.26
CA ARG A 251 5.70 5.39 0.25
C ARG A 251 4.95 5.35 1.58
N ALA A 252 4.85 4.18 2.21
CA ALA A 252 4.23 4.08 3.53
C ALA A 252 4.97 4.93 4.58
N LEU A 253 6.31 4.92 4.57
CA LEU A 253 7.13 5.76 5.44
C LEU A 253 6.93 7.25 5.16
N MET A 254 6.85 7.64 3.87
CA MET A 254 6.56 9.03 3.49
C MET A 254 5.22 9.51 4.02
N CYS A 255 4.16 8.71 3.96
CA CYS A 255 2.85 9.07 4.53
C CYS A 255 2.93 9.35 6.03
N ILE A 256 3.64 8.51 6.80
CA ILE A 256 3.80 8.72 8.25
C ILE A 256 4.63 10.00 8.51
N ALA A 257 5.70 10.24 7.73
CA ALA A 257 6.51 11.44 7.85
C ALA A 257 5.70 12.73 7.59
N ILE A 258 4.82 12.72 6.58
CA ILE A 258 3.92 13.84 6.27
C ILE A 258 2.96 14.12 7.43
N ILE A 259 2.40 13.08 8.06
CA ILE A 259 1.54 13.24 9.25
C ILE A 259 2.35 13.83 10.41
N GLY A 260 3.60 13.39 10.61
CA GLY A 260 4.51 14.01 11.58
C GLY A 260 4.73 15.50 11.31
N ALA A 261 4.94 15.89 10.05
CA ALA A 261 5.06 17.29 9.66
C ALA A 261 3.76 18.10 9.90
N ALA A 262 2.59 17.49 9.69
CA ALA A 262 1.31 18.11 10.02
C ALA A 262 1.18 18.43 11.53
N TRP A 263 1.73 17.59 12.42
CA TRP A 263 1.80 17.90 13.85
C TRP A 263 2.71 19.08 14.19
N CYS A 264 3.76 19.30 13.40
CA CYS A 264 4.61 20.48 13.53
C CYS A 264 3.81 21.76 13.23
N VAL A 265 3.01 21.74 12.16
CA VAL A 265 2.14 22.87 11.78
C VAL A 265 1.07 23.12 12.85
N THR A 266 0.38 22.08 13.33
CA THR A 266 -0.62 22.25 14.40
C THR A 266 -0.02 22.79 15.68
N THR A 267 1.21 22.40 16.02
CA THR A 267 1.97 22.98 17.15
C THR A 267 2.17 24.48 16.97
N GLY A 268 2.59 24.94 15.79
CA GLY A 268 2.75 26.36 15.49
C GLY A 268 1.45 27.16 15.65
N ILE A 269 0.32 26.60 15.17
CA ILE A 269 -1.00 27.20 15.33
C ILE A 269 -1.37 27.32 16.82
N LEU A 270 -1.16 26.27 17.60
CA LEU A 270 -1.47 26.28 19.04
C LEU A 270 -0.64 27.30 19.82
N LEU A 271 0.64 27.50 19.45
CA LEU A 271 1.48 28.56 20.03
C LEU A 271 0.90 29.95 19.75
N GLY A 272 0.42 30.21 18.53
CA GLY A 272 -0.30 31.44 18.18
C GLY A 272 -1.57 31.63 19.01
N VAL A 273 -2.37 30.58 19.18
CA VAL A 273 -3.58 30.59 20.03
C VAL A 273 -3.24 30.91 21.48
N ILE A 274 -2.14 30.38 22.03
CA ILE A 274 -1.68 30.70 23.39
C ILE A 274 -1.37 32.19 23.51
N HIS A 275 -0.66 32.78 22.54
CA HIS A 275 -0.31 34.19 22.53
C HIS A 275 -1.57 35.07 22.55
N PHE A 276 -2.52 34.78 21.66
CA PHE A 276 -3.79 35.49 21.57
C PHE A 276 -4.65 35.39 22.85
N LEU A 277 -4.79 34.18 23.41
CA LEU A 277 -5.55 33.96 24.65
C LEU A 277 -4.89 34.58 25.88
N LYS A 278 -3.57 34.82 25.86
CA LYS A 278 -2.86 35.53 26.92
C LYS A 278 -3.10 37.04 26.84
N GLY A 279 -3.22 37.61 25.65
CA GLY A 279 -3.53 39.04 25.46
C GLY A 279 -4.95 39.45 25.89
N ARG A 280 -5.87 38.48 26.03
CA ARG A 280 -7.28 38.70 26.44
C ARG A 280 -7.57 38.38 27.92
N ALA A 281 -6.58 37.91 28.69
CA ALA A 281 -6.76 37.39 30.05
C ALA A 281 -6.04 38.25 31.08
#